data_AF-X1NBC2-F1
#
_entry.id   AF-X1NBC2-F1
#
_cell.length_a   1.000
_cell.length_b   1.000
_cell.length_c   1.000
_cell.angle_alpha   90.00
_cell.angle_beta   90.00
_cell.angle_gamma   90.00
#
_symmetry.space_group_name_H-M   'P 1'
#
loop_
_entity.id
_entity.type
_entity.pdbx_description
1 polymer ?
#
loop_
_entity_poly.entity_id
_entity_poly.type
_entity_poly.pdbx_seq_one_letter_code
_entity_poly.pdbx_strand_id
1 'polypeptide(L)'
;VRAHVFVCVLSYLIEKVLENKLSKKKVLLTARRALEELEEVKMVENQISDLTINCVTEIGNIQRRILNVLGINNFQRTFVKK
;
A
#
# COMPACT_ATOMS: atom_id res chain seq x y z
N VAL A 1 29.75 -6.87 -1.90
CA VAL A 1 29.00 -8.15 -1.74
C VAL A 1 28.16 -8.19 -0.45
N ARG A 2 28.67 -7.81 0.73
CA ARG A 2 27.90 -7.92 2.00
C ARG A 2 26.60 -7.11 2.09
N ALA A 3 26.57 -5.90 1.53
CA ALA A 3 25.41 -5.01 1.64
C ALA A 3 24.16 -5.52 0.89
N HIS A 4 24.31 -6.10 -0.31
CA HIS A 4 23.14 -6.59 -1.05
C HIS A 4 22.50 -7.82 -0.38
N VAL A 5 23.31 -8.70 0.22
CA VAL A 5 22.78 -9.85 0.97
C VAL A 5 21.96 -9.37 2.16
N PHE A 6 22.46 -8.36 2.88
CA PHE A 6 21.71 -7.74 3.98
C PHE A 6 20.37 -7.17 3.51
N VAL A 7 20.35 -6.42 2.40
CA VAL A 7 19.11 -5.86 1.84
C VAL A 7 18.13 -6.98 1.46
N CYS A 8 18.59 -8.05 0.82
CA CYS A 8 17.73 -9.18 0.47
C CYS A 8 17.10 -9.85 1.71
N VAL A 9 17.90 -10.08 2.77
CA VAL A 9 17.40 -10.66 4.01
C VAL A 9 16.40 -9.72 4.69
N LEU A 10 16.67 -8.41 4.71
CA LEU A 10 15.76 -7.42 5.26
C LEU A 10 14.42 -7.41 4.51
N SER A 11 14.45 -7.38 3.18
CA SER A 11 13.25 -7.46 2.35
C SER A 11 12.45 -8.73 2.64
N TYR A 12 13.11 -9.89 2.74
CA TYR A 12 12.47 -11.15 3.09
C TYR A 12 11.80 -11.11 4.47
N LEU A 13 12.45 -10.54 5.48
CA LEU A 13 11.87 -10.39 6.82
C LEU A 13 10.64 -9.47 6.81
N ILE A 14 10.68 -8.38 6.04
CA ILE A 14 9.54 -7.47 5.87
C ILE A 14 8.37 -8.22 5.21
N GLU A 15 8.62 -8.99 4.15
CA GLU A 15 7.61 -9.82 3.49
C GLU A 15 7.01 -10.84 4.47
N LYS A 16 7.81 -11.50 5.30
CA LYS A 16 7.29 -12.45 6.30
C LYS A 16 6.47 -11.78 7.41
N VAL A 17 6.85 -10.59 7.83
CA VAL A 17 6.03 -9.80 8.77
C VAL A 17 4.69 -9.42 8.14
N LEU A 18 4.68 -9.01 6.88
CA LEU A 18 3.46 -8.69 6.14
C LEU A 18 2.55 -9.92 5.99
N GLU A 19 3.08 -11.06 5.54
CA GLU A 19 2.33 -12.32 5.42
C GLU A 19 1.71 -12.74 6.75
N ASN A 20 2.48 -12.64 7.85
CA ASN A 20 1.99 -12.97 9.19
C ASN A 20 0.86 -12.03 9.64
N LYS A 21 0.93 -10.74 9.31
CA LYS A 21 -0.16 -9.80 9.61
C LYS A 21 -1.42 -10.11 8.80
N LEU A 22 -1.26 -10.41 7.52
CA LEU A 22 -2.37 -10.76 6.62
C LEU A 22 -3.07 -12.05 7.04
N SER A 23 -2.29 -13.10 7.34
CA SER A 23 -2.82 -14.40 7.75
C SER A 23 -3.58 -14.33 9.08
N LYS A 24 -3.08 -13.59 10.07
CA LYS A 24 -3.76 -13.34 11.36
C LYS A 24 -5.15 -12.73 11.20
N LYS A 25 -5.37 -11.93 10.14
CA LYS A 25 -6.66 -11.32 9.81
C LYS A 25 -7.41 -12.05 8.68
N LYS A 26 -7.05 -13.31 8.41
CA LYS A 26 -7.69 -14.19 7.40
C LYS A 26 -7.69 -13.61 5.98
N VAL A 27 -6.67 -12.81 5.65
CA VAL A 27 -6.39 -12.38 4.28
C VAL A 27 -5.35 -13.34 3.71
N LEU A 28 -5.80 -14.29 2.90
CA LEU A 28 -4.97 -15.37 2.35
C LEU A 28 -4.20 -14.89 1.10
N LEU A 29 -3.27 -13.96 1.30
CA LEU A 29 -2.38 -13.44 0.26
C LEU A 29 -0.93 -13.61 0.68
N THR A 30 -0.06 -13.87 -0.29
CA THR A 30 1.39 -13.74 -0.09
C THR A 30 1.75 -12.26 0.03
N ALA A 31 2.88 -11.94 0.66
CA ALA A 31 3.34 -10.55 0.75
C ALA A 31 3.53 -9.95 -0.63
N ARG A 32 4.08 -10.73 -1.56
CA ARG A 32 4.32 -10.29 -2.93
C ARG A 32 3.03 -9.86 -3.63
N ARG A 33 1.98 -10.70 -3.59
CA ARG A 33 0.67 -10.34 -4.16
C ARG A 33 0.03 -9.16 -3.45
N ALA A 34 0.17 -9.07 -2.12
CA ALA A 34 -0.37 -7.94 -1.39
C ALA A 34 0.32 -6.61 -1.76
N LEU A 35 1.63 -6.63 -2.01
CA LEU A 35 2.35 -5.46 -2.49
C LEU A 35 1.97 -5.09 -3.92
N GLU A 36 1.80 -6.07 -4.81
CA GLU A 36 1.31 -5.86 -6.19
C GLU A 36 -0.08 -5.21 -6.20
N GLU A 37 -1.00 -5.66 -5.35
CA GLU A 37 -2.34 -5.04 -5.20
C GLU A 37 -2.26 -3.58 -4.73
N LEU A 38 -1.31 -3.27 -3.83
CA LEU A 38 -1.12 -1.92 -3.30
C LEU A 38 -0.39 -1.00 -4.29
N GLU A 39 0.41 -1.54 -5.21
CA GLU A 39 1.10 -0.76 -6.25
C GLU A 39 0.11 -0.03 -7.18
N GLU A 40 -1.09 -0.58 -7.36
CA GLU A 40 -2.18 0.04 -8.11
C GLU A 40 -2.86 1.21 -7.36
N VAL A 41 -2.62 1.34 -6.04
CA VAL A 41 -3.10 2.47 -5.25
C VAL A 41 -2.15 3.64 -5.44
N LYS A 42 -2.54 4.61 -6.26
CA LYS A 42 -1.71 5.75 -6.66
C LYS A 42 -2.34 7.05 -6.21
N MET A 43 -1.51 8.04 -5.87
CA MET A 43 -1.93 9.42 -5.73
C MET A 43 -1.64 10.15 -7.05
N VAL A 44 -2.66 10.81 -7.59
CA VAL A 44 -2.63 11.55 -8.83
C VAL A 44 -2.84 13.02 -8.51
N GLU A 45 -1.91 13.87 -8.94
CA GLU A 45 -2.06 15.32 -8.89
C GLU A 45 -2.85 15.79 -10.11
N ASN A 46 -3.97 16.47 -9.89
CA ASN A 46 -4.81 17.05 -10.92
C ASN A 46 -4.70 18.56 -10.85
N GLN A 47 -4.30 19.18 -11.94
CA GLN A 47 -4.22 20.63 -12.05
C GLN A 47 -5.47 21.15 -12.78
N ILE A 48 -6.23 22.02 -12.13
CA ILE A 48 -7.43 22.65 -12.68
C ILE A 48 -7.26 24.16 -12.52
N SER A 49 -6.86 24.84 -13.60
CA SER A 49 -6.46 26.25 -13.56
C SER A 49 -5.37 26.46 -12.50
N ASP A 50 -5.62 27.29 -11.48
CA ASP A 50 -4.68 27.58 -10.39
C ASP A 50 -4.84 26.63 -9.19
N LEU A 51 -5.73 25.63 -9.28
CA LEU A 51 -5.97 24.66 -8.20
C LEU A 51 -5.23 23.36 -8.44
N THR A 52 -4.58 22.87 -7.39
CA THR A 52 -3.95 21.55 -7.36
C THR A 52 -4.73 20.61 -6.45
N ILE A 53 -5.26 19.54 -7.03
CA ILE A 53 -6.10 18.55 -6.35
C ILE A 53 -5.43 17.18 -6.43
N ASN A 54 -5.02 16.65 -5.29
CA ASN A 54 -4.48 15.30 -5.20
C ASN A 54 -5.61 14.30 -4.97
N CYS A 55 -5.75 13.34 -5.87
CA CYS A 55 -6.75 12.29 -5.79
C CYS A 55 -6.06 10.93 -5.64
N VAL A 56 -6.57 10.08 -4.75
CA VAL A 56 -6.13 8.67 -4.67
C VAL A 56 -6.98 7.85 -5.64
N THR A 57 -6.37 6.88 -6.33
CA THR A 57 -7.10 5.93 -7.17
C THR A 57 -8.14 5.17 -6.35
N GLU A 58 -9.17 4.67 -7.03
CA GLU A 58 -10.24 3.97 -6.34
C GLU A 58 -9.74 2.69 -5.68
N ILE A 59 -9.99 2.58 -4.37
CA ILE A 59 -9.53 1.45 -3.56
C ILE A 59 -10.58 0.36 -3.60
N GLY A 60 -10.26 -0.75 -4.27
CA GLY A 60 -11.07 -1.96 -4.33
C GLY A 60 -11.11 -2.74 -3.01
N ASN A 61 -11.94 -3.78 -2.97
CA ASN A 61 -12.18 -4.57 -1.76
C ASN A 61 -10.91 -5.26 -1.22
N ILE A 62 -10.07 -5.78 -2.11
CA ILE A 62 -8.83 -6.48 -1.72
C ILE A 62 -7.83 -5.51 -1.10
N GLN A 63 -7.56 -4.40 -1.78
CA GLN A 63 -6.70 -3.32 -1.30
C GLN A 63 -7.19 -2.77 0.04
N ARG A 64 -8.49 -2.51 0.19
CA ARG A 64 -9.08 -2.06 1.47
C ARG A 64 -8.85 -3.06 2.59
N ARG A 65 -8.99 -4.37 2.33
CA ARG A 65 -8.70 -5.40 3.33
C ARG A 65 -7.23 -5.40 3.73
N ILE A 66 -6.31 -5.30 2.78
CA ILE A 66 -4.86 -5.22 3.04
C ILE A 66 -4.54 -3.98 3.90
N LEU A 67 -5.08 -2.81 3.54
CA LEU A 67 -4.86 -1.55 4.26
C LEU A 67 -5.41 -1.61 5.70
N ASN A 68 -6.60 -2.18 5.89
CA ASN A 68 -7.17 -2.44 7.22
C ASN A 68 -6.32 -3.42 8.05
N VAL A 69 -5.65 -4.39 7.41
CA VAL A 69 -4.69 -5.25 8.11
C VAL A 69 -3.55 -4.41 8.67
N LEU A 70 -3.04 -3.48 7.87
CA LEU A 70 -1.96 -2.57 8.21
C LEU A 70 -2.36 -1.45 9.18
N GLY A 71 -3.64 -1.34 9.53
CA GLY A 71 -4.17 -0.33 10.46
C GLY A 71 -4.49 1.01 9.79
N ILE A 72 -4.51 1.06 8.46
CA ILE A 72 -4.86 2.25 7.69
C ILE A 72 -6.33 2.13 7.31
N ASN A 73 -7.19 2.84 8.06
CA ASN A 73 -8.64 2.69 7.95
C ASN A 73 -9.33 3.94 7.36
N ASN A 74 -8.65 5.08 7.33
CA ASN A 74 -9.24 6.35 6.92
C ASN A 74 -8.56 6.88 5.65
N PHE A 75 -9.25 6.78 4.52
CA PHE A 75 -8.77 7.25 3.22
C PHE A 75 -9.64 8.41 2.73
N GLN A 76 -9.05 9.60 2.71
CA GLN A 76 -9.63 10.70 1.96
C GLN A 76 -9.28 10.48 0.48
N ARG A 77 -10.30 10.46 -0.37
CA ARG A 77 -10.10 10.30 -1.82
C ARG A 77 -9.48 11.55 -2.44
N THR A 78 -9.77 12.72 -1.89
CA THR A 78 -9.40 14.01 -2.48
C THR A 78 -8.76 14.89 -1.42
N PHE A 79 -7.60 15.44 -1.75
CA PHE A 79 -6.88 16.42 -0.96
C PHE A 79 -6.75 17.70 -1.78
N VAL A 80 -7.33 18.79 -1.30
CA VAL A 80 -7.23 20.09 -1.96
C VAL A 80 -6.09 20.86 -1.32
N LYS A 81 -5.06 21.17 -2.10
CA LYS A 81 -3.98 22.05 -1.65
C LYS A 81 -4.38 23.48 -2.01
N LYS A 82 -4.61 24.31 -0.99
CA LYS A 82 -4.79 25.76 -1.13
C LYS A 82 -3.45 26.45 -1.31
#